data_AF-A0AAN4WU00-F1
#
_entry.id   AF-A0AAN4WU00-F1
#
_cell.length_a   1.000
_cell.length_b   1.000
_cell.length_c   1.000
_cell.angle_alpha   90.00
_cell.angle_beta   90.00
_cell.angle_gamma   90.00
#
_symmetry.space_group_name_H-M   'P 1'
#
loop_
_entity.id
_entity.type
_entity.pdbx_description
1 polymer ?
#
loop_
_entity_poly.entity_id
_entity_poly.type
_entity_poly.pdbx_seq_one_letter_code
_entity_poly.pdbx_strand_id
1 'polypeptide(L)'
;MVVTYVSHRPDGSSLFLQTGRVRAEGQTAFSGDLREFRKGPVPGGAQGHGEEAADLGQMRIAFDSATTGTVTLPGDTPRRIARFQHRARFNQNCRSRNIGSTSVTGYPTAPSFSARDGQFRFVYGYGESQTCIYTGPYRFAGRGIETSGTYSCNSTQPVTYDYLRFEG
;
A
#
# COMPACT_ATOMS: atom_id res chain seq x y z
N MET A 1 -16.61 -8.63 1.74
CA MET A 1 -15.69 -8.35 0.62
C MET A 1 -16.54 -8.03 -0.61
N VAL A 2 -16.12 -7.03 -1.38
CA VAL A 2 -16.75 -6.65 -2.65
C VAL A 2 -15.69 -6.75 -3.74
N VAL A 3 -16.06 -7.34 -4.87
CA VAL A 3 -15.23 -7.40 -6.08
C VAL A 3 -15.94 -6.59 -7.15
N THR A 4 -15.20 -5.69 -7.77
CA THR A 4 -15.65 -4.94 -8.96
C THR A 4 -14.68 -5.26 -10.08
N TYR A 5 -15.21 -5.66 -11.23
CA TYR A 5 -14.43 -6.02 -12.41
C TYR A 5 -14.91 -5.19 -13.60
N VAL A 6 -13.99 -4.42 -14.17
CA VAL A 6 -14.26 -3.55 -15.32
C VAL A 6 -13.51 -4.10 -16.52
N SER A 7 -14.23 -4.37 -17.59
CA SER A 7 -13.67 -4.88 -18.84
C SER A 7 -14.43 -4.36 -20.05
N HIS A 8 -14.17 -4.98 -21.21
CA HIS A 8 -14.87 -4.69 -22.44
C HIS A 8 -15.45 -5.99 -23.01
N ARG A 9 -16.53 -5.86 -23.78
CA ARG A 9 -17.06 -6.93 -24.62
C ARG A 9 -16.23 -7.10 -25.90
N PRO A 10 -16.46 -8.17 -26.68
CA PRO A 10 -15.86 -8.32 -28.00
C PRO A 10 -16.14 -7.16 -28.96
N ASP A 11 -17.29 -6.48 -28.79
CA ASP A 11 -17.67 -5.29 -29.57
C ASP A 11 -17.01 -3.98 -29.08
N GLY A 12 -16.17 -4.05 -28.04
CA GLY A 12 -15.48 -2.89 -27.45
C GLY A 12 -16.31 -2.10 -26.43
N SER A 13 -17.60 -2.42 -26.24
CA SER A 13 -18.43 -1.74 -25.23
C SER A 13 -17.99 -2.08 -23.81
N SER A 14 -18.10 -1.12 -22.89
CA SER A 14 -17.74 -1.34 -21.49
C SER A 14 -18.63 -2.38 -20.80
N LEU A 15 -18.01 -3.20 -19.96
CA LEU A 15 -18.66 -4.20 -19.12
C LEU A 15 -18.32 -3.91 -17.66
N PHE A 16 -19.34 -3.76 -16.83
CA PHE A 16 -19.18 -3.53 -15.39
C PHE A 16 -19.81 -4.67 -14.61
N LEU A 17 -18.97 -5.38 -13.86
CA LEU A 17 -19.37 -6.55 -13.08
C LEU A 17 -19.09 -6.34 -11.60
N GLN A 18 -19.98 -6.84 -10.74
CA GLN A 18 -19.83 -6.76 -9.30
C GLN A 18 -20.31 -8.03 -8.60
N THR A 19 -19.65 -8.37 -7.49
CA THR A 19 -20.16 -9.33 -6.52
C THR A 19 -19.79 -8.92 -5.10
N GLY A 20 -20.63 -9.30 -4.12
CA GLY A 20 -20.46 -8.95 -2.72
C GLY A 20 -20.95 -10.06 -1.80
N ARG A 21 -20.05 -10.56 -0.95
CA ARG A 21 -20.35 -11.54 0.11
C ARG A 21 -19.47 -11.29 1.33
N VAL A 22 -19.92 -11.74 2.50
CA VAL A 22 -19.06 -11.78 3.69
C VAL A 22 -17.98 -12.84 3.46
N ARG A 23 -16.73 -12.47 3.71
CA ARG A 23 -15.60 -13.39 3.78
C ARG A 23 -15.22 -13.47 5.25
N ALA A 24 -15.36 -14.64 5.86
CA ALA A 24 -15.07 -14.80 7.28
C ALA A 24 -13.57 -14.64 7.56
N GLU A 25 -13.23 -14.29 8.80
CA GLU A 25 -11.84 -14.24 9.25
C GLU A 25 -11.16 -15.61 9.07
N GLY A 26 -9.89 -15.61 8.67
CA GLY A 26 -9.13 -16.83 8.39
C GLY A 26 -9.42 -17.50 7.03
N GLN A 27 -10.44 -17.09 6.28
CA GLN A 27 -10.69 -17.65 4.95
C GLN A 27 -9.66 -17.17 3.93
N THR A 28 -9.03 -18.13 3.26
CA THR A 28 -8.05 -17.91 2.17
C THR A 28 -8.70 -17.84 0.79
N ALA A 29 -10.03 -17.86 0.71
CA ALA A 29 -10.75 -17.76 -0.55
C ALA A 29 -11.99 -16.86 -0.42
N PHE A 30 -12.39 -16.29 -1.55
CA PHE A 30 -13.64 -15.57 -1.73
C PHE A 30 -14.36 -16.12 -2.96
N SER A 31 -15.66 -16.37 -2.82
CA SER A 31 -16.53 -16.77 -3.93
C SER A 31 -17.81 -15.96 -3.89
N GLY A 32 -18.34 -15.67 -5.07
CA GLY A 32 -19.60 -14.93 -5.22
C GLY A 32 -20.08 -14.94 -6.66
N ASP A 33 -21.38 -14.74 -6.84
CA ASP A 33 -22.04 -14.68 -8.15
C ASP A 33 -21.73 -13.33 -8.78
N LEU A 34 -21.10 -13.34 -9.95
CA LEU A 34 -20.61 -12.16 -10.64
C LEU A 34 -21.72 -11.60 -11.53
N ARG A 35 -22.26 -10.43 -11.16
CA ARG A 35 -23.41 -9.84 -11.84
C ARG A 35 -23.00 -8.63 -12.65
N GLU A 36 -23.59 -8.50 -13.82
CA GLU A 36 -23.45 -7.33 -14.66
C GLU A 36 -24.42 -6.23 -14.22
N PHE A 37 -23.94 -4.98 -14.20
CA PHE A 37 -24.80 -3.80 -14.06
C PHE A 37 -24.72 -2.88 -15.27
N ARG A 38 -25.87 -2.37 -15.71
CA ARG A 38 -26.03 -1.43 -16.84
C ARG A 38 -26.84 -0.20 -16.44
N LYS A 39 -26.90 0.78 -17.35
CA LYS A 39 -27.73 2.00 -17.23
C LYS A 39 -27.43 2.84 -15.98
N GLY A 40 -26.23 2.69 -15.42
CA GLY A 40 -25.77 3.55 -14.34
C GLY A 40 -25.61 5.00 -14.79
N PRO A 41 -25.56 5.94 -13.84
CA PRO A 41 -25.37 7.35 -14.15
C PRO A 41 -23.99 7.54 -14.80
N VAL A 42 -23.97 8.35 -15.87
CA VAL A 42 -22.74 8.77 -16.55
C VAL A 42 -22.36 10.20 -16.11
N PRO A 43 -21.07 10.56 -16.13
CA PRO A 43 -20.66 11.94 -15.84
C PRO A 43 -21.40 12.95 -16.75
N GLY A 44 -22.09 13.92 -16.14
CA GLY A 44 -22.89 14.93 -16.84
C GLY A 44 -24.25 14.44 -17.39
N GLY A 45 -24.63 13.17 -17.16
CA GLY A 45 -25.90 12.61 -17.57
C GLY A 45 -27.03 12.82 -16.56
N ALA A 46 -28.23 12.35 -16.93
CA ALA A 46 -29.37 12.30 -16.02
C ALA A 46 -29.06 11.40 -14.81
N GLN A 47 -29.60 11.75 -13.65
CA GLN A 47 -29.53 10.89 -12.47
C GLN A 47 -30.31 9.59 -12.72
N GLY A 48 -29.68 8.48 -12.38
CA GLY A 48 -30.24 7.13 -12.49
C GLY A 48 -29.45 6.19 -11.59
N HIS A 49 -29.94 4.98 -11.42
CA HIS A 49 -29.24 3.91 -10.71
C HIS A 49 -28.86 2.81 -11.70
N GLY A 50 -27.71 2.17 -11.45
CA GLY A 50 -27.34 0.98 -12.20
C GLY A 50 -28.32 -0.16 -11.90
N GLU A 51 -28.74 -0.87 -12.93
CA GLU A 51 -29.62 -2.03 -12.84
C GLU A 51 -28.83 -3.30 -13.09
N GLU A 52 -29.14 -4.38 -12.37
CA GLU A 52 -28.63 -5.71 -12.68
C GLU A 52 -29.13 -6.15 -14.06
N ALA A 53 -28.21 -6.50 -14.94
CA ALA A 53 -28.49 -6.85 -16.33
C ALA A 53 -28.31 -8.34 -16.63
N ALA A 54 -27.41 -9.03 -15.91
CA ALA A 54 -27.14 -10.45 -16.09
C ALA A 54 -26.40 -11.04 -14.86
N ASP A 55 -26.55 -12.35 -14.65
CA ASP A 55 -25.68 -13.14 -13.77
C ASP A 55 -24.73 -13.96 -14.65
N LEU A 56 -23.42 -13.76 -14.50
CA LEU A 56 -22.40 -14.46 -15.27
C LEU A 56 -21.95 -15.76 -14.57
N GLY A 57 -22.45 -16.05 -13.37
CA GLY A 57 -22.11 -17.21 -12.57
C GLY A 57 -21.02 -16.94 -11.52
N GLN A 58 -20.58 -18.01 -10.88
CA GLN A 58 -19.69 -17.90 -9.73
C GLN A 58 -18.25 -17.56 -10.14
N MET A 59 -17.71 -16.49 -9.56
CA MET A 59 -16.27 -16.20 -9.57
C MET A 59 -15.60 -16.73 -8.29
N ARG A 60 -14.29 -16.94 -8.34
CA ARG A 60 -13.47 -17.28 -7.16
C ARG A 60 -12.16 -16.51 -7.14
N ILE A 61 -11.75 -16.03 -5.96
CA ILE A 61 -10.39 -15.57 -5.69
C ILE A 61 -9.80 -16.46 -4.60
N ALA A 62 -8.64 -17.06 -4.88
CA ALA A 62 -7.81 -17.74 -3.89
C ALA A 62 -6.61 -16.85 -3.53
N PHE A 63 -6.42 -16.59 -2.24
CA PHE A 63 -5.32 -15.77 -1.73
C PHE A 63 -4.18 -16.68 -1.28
N ASP A 64 -2.97 -16.38 -1.73
CA ASP A 64 -1.73 -17.02 -1.22
C ASP A 64 -0.97 -16.11 -0.25
N SER A 65 -1.26 -14.79 -0.27
CA SER A 65 -0.76 -13.82 0.71
C SER A 65 -1.76 -12.68 0.92
N ALA A 66 -1.41 -11.74 1.81
CA ALA A 66 -2.18 -10.51 1.99
C ALA A 66 -2.22 -9.61 0.73
N THR A 67 -1.36 -9.86 -0.26
CA THR A 67 -1.18 -9.01 -1.44
C THR A 67 -1.24 -9.75 -2.77
N THR A 68 -1.34 -11.07 -2.79
CA THR A 68 -1.29 -11.88 -4.00
C THR A 68 -2.30 -13.01 -3.97
N GLY A 69 -2.72 -13.44 -5.15
CA GLY A 69 -3.68 -14.52 -5.30
C GLY A 69 -3.94 -14.90 -6.75
N THR A 70 -4.96 -15.71 -6.95
CA THR A 70 -5.43 -16.17 -8.25
C THR A 70 -6.93 -15.92 -8.35
N VAL A 71 -7.37 -15.28 -9.44
CA VAL A 71 -8.79 -15.10 -9.78
C VAL A 71 -9.21 -16.10 -10.85
N THR A 72 -10.39 -16.67 -10.71
CA THR A 72 -11.06 -17.49 -11.72
C THR A 72 -12.41 -16.85 -12.00
N LEU A 73 -12.61 -16.39 -13.24
CA LEU A 73 -13.89 -15.86 -13.71
C LEU A 73 -14.74 -17.00 -14.28
N PRO A 74 -16.07 -16.83 -14.35
CA PRO A 74 -16.93 -17.82 -14.98
C PRO A 74 -16.51 -18.11 -16.43
N GLY A 75 -16.25 -19.38 -16.74
CA GLY A 75 -15.84 -19.80 -18.09
C GLY A 75 -14.43 -19.41 -18.51
N ASP A 76 -13.60 -18.85 -17.62
CA ASP A 76 -12.22 -18.45 -17.92
C ASP A 76 -11.21 -19.31 -17.13
N THR A 77 -9.96 -19.29 -17.58
CA THR A 77 -8.84 -19.91 -16.89
C THR A 77 -8.39 -19.09 -15.68
N PRO A 78 -7.83 -19.72 -14.64
CA PRO A 78 -7.30 -19.01 -13.47
C PRO A 78 -6.14 -18.05 -13.85
N ARG A 79 -6.15 -16.84 -13.31
CA ARG A 79 -5.13 -15.79 -13.57
C ARG A 79 -4.56 -15.23 -12.28
N ARG A 80 -3.27 -14.92 -12.28
CA ARG A 80 -2.59 -14.28 -11.14
C ARG A 80 -3.07 -12.84 -10.96
N ILE A 81 -3.29 -12.46 -9.71
CA ILE A 81 -3.59 -11.09 -9.29
C ILE A 81 -2.63 -10.67 -8.19
N ALA A 82 -2.34 -9.38 -8.17
CA ALA A 82 -1.60 -8.73 -7.09
C ALA A 82 -2.31 -7.44 -6.71
N ARG A 83 -2.29 -7.12 -5.42
CA ARG A 83 -2.78 -5.84 -4.91
C ARG A 83 -1.93 -4.74 -5.51
N PHE A 84 -2.55 -3.84 -6.25
CA PHE A 84 -1.89 -2.61 -6.66
C PHE A 84 -1.53 -1.81 -5.40
N GLN A 85 -0.23 -1.62 -5.19
CA GLN A 85 0.29 -0.71 -4.18
C GLN A 85 0.84 0.50 -4.92
N HIS A 86 0.18 1.65 -4.74
CA HIS A 86 0.81 2.91 -5.10
C HIS A 86 2.03 3.06 -4.19
N ARG A 87 3.24 2.84 -4.73
CA ARG A 87 4.48 3.02 -3.97
C ARG A 87 4.49 4.47 -3.47
N ALA A 88 4.38 4.66 -2.16
CA ALA A 88 4.91 5.88 -1.56
C ALA A 88 6.39 5.90 -1.94
N ARG A 89 6.73 6.72 -2.95
CA ARG A 89 8.12 6.94 -3.29
C ARG A 89 8.69 7.70 -2.11
N PHE A 90 9.36 6.99 -1.19
CA PHE A 90 10.30 7.56 -0.23
C PHE A 90 11.56 8.13 -0.95
N ASN A 91 11.36 8.73 -2.11
CA ASN A 91 12.36 9.40 -2.94
C ASN A 91 11.93 10.86 -3.14
N GLN A 92 11.48 11.49 -2.06
CA GLN A 92 11.15 12.91 -1.99
C GLN A 92 12.03 13.55 -0.93
N ASN A 93 12.29 14.85 -1.08
CA ASN A 93 12.98 15.63 -0.05
C ASN A 93 12.15 15.60 1.25
N CYS A 94 12.55 14.79 2.21
CA CYS A 94 11.90 14.73 3.50
C CYS A 94 12.28 15.96 4.33
N ARG A 95 11.30 16.77 4.75
CA ARG A 95 11.52 17.78 5.79
C ARG A 95 11.51 17.08 7.14
N SER A 96 12.69 16.88 7.73
CA SER A 96 12.79 16.39 9.11
C SER A 96 12.51 17.54 10.08
N ARG A 97 11.56 17.36 11.00
CA ARG A 97 11.40 18.23 12.17
C ARG A 97 11.93 17.49 13.39
N ASN A 98 13.06 17.95 13.93
CA ASN A 98 13.59 17.43 15.17
C ASN A 98 12.81 18.04 16.34
N ILE A 99 12.10 17.24 17.13
CA ILE A 99 11.41 17.69 18.34
C ILE A 99 12.23 17.16 19.52
N GLY A 100 13.24 17.93 19.93
CA GLY A 100 14.13 17.56 21.03
C GLY A 100 15.02 18.67 21.57
N SER A 101 14.89 19.90 21.10
CA SER A 101 15.77 21.02 21.47
C SER A 101 14.94 22.27 21.76
N THR A 102 15.21 22.91 22.90
CA THR A 102 14.72 24.25 23.28
C THR A 102 15.35 25.38 22.45
N SER A 103 16.23 25.06 21.49
CA SER A 103 16.96 26.03 20.66
C SER A 103 16.45 26.00 19.22
N VAL A 104 15.97 27.15 18.74
CA VAL A 104 15.31 27.37 17.43
C VAL A 104 16.31 27.59 16.28
N THR A 105 17.61 27.46 16.53
CA THR A 105 18.65 27.54 15.50
C THR A 105 18.66 26.27 14.65
N GLY A 106 17.77 26.22 13.65
CA GLY A 106 17.72 25.16 12.66
C GLY A 106 18.89 25.28 11.69
N TYR A 107 19.78 24.28 11.68
CA TYR A 107 20.77 24.13 10.62
C TYR A 107 20.13 23.37 9.44
N PRO A 108 20.39 23.76 8.19
CA PRO A 108 19.99 22.96 7.04
C PRO A 108 20.73 21.63 7.12
N THR A 109 19.95 20.56 7.17
CA THR A 109 20.46 19.19 7.18
C THR A 109 19.92 18.50 5.94
N ALA A 110 20.78 17.73 5.28
CA ALA A 110 20.40 16.89 4.15
C ALA A 110 20.37 15.43 4.66
N PRO A 111 19.32 15.02 5.39
CA PRO A 111 19.21 13.63 5.80
C PRO A 111 19.17 12.72 4.58
N SER A 112 19.87 11.60 4.66
CA SER A 112 19.71 10.51 3.68
C SER A 112 18.98 9.35 4.33
N PHE A 113 18.06 8.77 3.57
CA PHE A 113 17.19 7.71 4.05
C PHE A 113 17.06 6.60 2.99
N SER A 114 17.12 5.35 3.43
CA SER A 114 16.81 4.19 2.59
C SER A 114 16.13 3.08 3.39
N ALA A 115 15.07 2.51 2.84
CA ALA A 115 14.44 1.28 3.31
C ALA A 115 14.34 0.30 2.13
N ARG A 116 15.18 -0.73 2.12
CA ARG A 116 15.30 -1.72 1.05
C ARG A 116 15.61 -3.09 1.63
N ASP A 117 15.06 -4.14 1.03
CA ASP A 117 15.38 -5.54 1.37
C ASP A 117 15.24 -5.86 2.88
N GLY A 118 14.24 -5.27 3.53
CA GLY A 118 13.98 -5.43 4.97
C GLY A 118 14.92 -4.62 5.88
N GLN A 119 15.85 -3.87 5.31
CA GLN A 119 16.82 -3.06 6.03
C GLN A 119 16.53 -1.56 5.91
N PHE A 120 16.51 -0.89 7.04
CA PHE A 120 16.42 0.54 7.21
C PHE A 120 17.80 1.13 7.44
N ARG A 121 18.06 2.27 6.81
CA ARG A 121 19.22 3.11 7.06
C ARG A 121 18.84 4.58 6.97
N PHE A 122 19.15 5.34 8.02
CA PHE A 122 18.95 6.78 8.07
C PHE A 122 20.22 7.46 8.55
N VAL A 123 20.64 8.50 7.84
CA VAL A 123 21.79 9.31 8.19
C VAL A 123 21.32 10.73 8.35
N TYR A 124 21.63 11.29 9.50
CA TYR A 124 21.34 12.67 9.81
C TYR A 124 22.55 13.28 10.50
N GLY A 125 22.93 14.49 10.09
CA GLY A 125 24.02 15.23 10.71
C GLY A 125 23.53 16.51 11.36
N TYR A 126 24.15 16.91 12.47
CA TYR A 126 23.99 18.24 13.07
C TYR A 126 25.23 19.08 12.73
N GLY A 127 25.08 20.05 11.82
CA GLY A 127 26.18 20.91 11.38
C GLY A 127 27.34 20.12 10.75
N GLU A 128 28.57 20.62 10.91
CA GLU A 128 29.79 20.02 10.33
C GLU A 128 30.42 18.92 11.20
N SER A 129 29.97 18.73 12.45
CA SER A 129 30.74 18.00 13.46
C SER A 129 30.06 16.74 14.01
N GLN A 130 28.78 16.51 13.72
CA GLN A 130 28.08 15.32 14.21
C GLN A 130 27.31 14.62 13.10
N THR A 131 27.60 13.33 12.85
CA THR A 131 26.80 12.46 11.98
C THR A 131 26.31 11.25 12.76
N CYS A 132 25.01 11.01 12.75
CA CYS A 132 24.36 9.84 13.33
C CYS A 132 23.82 8.94 12.22
N ILE A 133 24.12 7.64 12.31
CA ILE A 133 23.66 6.60 11.40
C ILE A 133 22.78 5.64 12.18
N TYR A 134 21.55 5.47 11.73
CA TYR A 134 20.58 4.54 12.26
C TYR A 134 20.43 3.37 11.29
N THR A 135 20.47 2.15 11.79
CA THR A 135 20.33 0.92 11.02
C THR A 135 19.45 -0.08 11.72
N GLY A 136 18.68 -0.88 10.98
CA GLY A 136 17.91 -1.97 11.57
C GLY A 136 16.80 -2.50 10.67
N PRO A 137 16.00 -3.48 11.12
CA PRO A 137 14.79 -3.89 10.42
C PRO A 137 13.75 -2.76 10.36
N TYR A 138 12.87 -2.82 9.36
CA TYR A 138 11.66 -2.00 9.34
C TYR A 138 10.41 -2.80 8.98
N ARG A 139 9.27 -2.25 9.37
CA ARG A 139 7.94 -2.68 8.92
C ARG A 139 7.14 -1.47 8.45
N PHE A 140 6.25 -1.69 7.49
CA PHE A 140 5.25 -0.68 7.12
C PHE A 140 4.19 -0.59 8.22
N ALA A 141 3.87 0.64 8.64
CA ALA A 141 2.87 0.92 9.67
C ALA A 141 2.01 2.11 9.23
N GLY A 142 0.77 1.84 8.81
CA GLY A 142 -0.15 2.87 8.33
C GLY A 142 0.40 3.61 7.11
N ARG A 143 0.65 4.92 7.27
CA ARG A 143 1.21 5.81 6.23
C ARG A 143 2.74 5.89 6.25
N GLY A 144 3.39 5.16 7.14
CA GLY A 144 4.80 5.31 7.43
C GLY A 144 5.55 4.00 7.57
N ILE A 145 6.72 4.11 8.18
CA ILE A 145 7.54 2.97 8.59
C ILE A 145 7.85 3.06 10.07
N GLU A 146 7.89 1.89 10.69
CA GLU A 146 8.42 1.68 12.05
C GLU A 146 9.70 0.89 11.95
N THR A 147 10.71 1.30 12.71
CA THR A 147 12.02 0.67 12.72
C THR A 147 12.57 0.60 14.14
N SER A 148 13.36 -0.44 14.37
CA SER A 148 14.15 -0.68 15.57
C SER A 148 15.54 -1.13 15.13
N GLY A 149 16.55 -1.00 15.99
CA GLY A 149 17.90 -1.44 15.66
C GLY A 149 18.96 -0.68 16.44
N THR A 150 20.04 -0.32 15.78
CA THR A 150 21.15 0.41 16.42
C THR A 150 21.44 1.73 15.73
N TYR A 151 21.91 2.70 16.49
CA TYR A 151 22.43 3.95 15.97
C TYR A 151 23.83 4.23 16.52
N SER A 152 24.66 4.88 15.71
CA SER A 152 25.99 5.35 16.12
C SER A 152 26.16 6.80 15.65
N CYS A 153 26.65 7.64 16.55
CA CYS A 153 27.02 9.02 16.25
C CYS A 153 28.54 9.17 16.37
N ASN A 154 29.20 9.80 15.39
CA ASN A 154 30.64 10.11 15.43
C ASN A 154 31.54 8.91 15.80
N SER A 155 31.28 7.74 15.21
CA SER A 155 32.02 6.49 15.49
C SER A 155 31.98 6.02 16.95
N THR A 156 31.01 6.48 17.74
CA THR A 156 30.73 5.95 19.08
C THR A 156 30.16 4.54 18.98
N GLN A 157 30.29 3.73 20.05
CA GLN A 157 29.68 2.40 20.09
C GLN A 157 28.18 2.46 19.73
N PRO A 158 27.67 1.48 18.95
CA PRO A 158 26.26 1.45 18.57
C PRO A 158 25.37 1.32 19.81
N VAL A 159 24.36 2.17 19.90
CA VAL A 159 23.32 2.14 20.95
C VAL A 159 22.03 1.63 20.33
N THR A 160 21.31 0.76 21.04
CA THR A 160 20.02 0.24 20.59
C THR A 160 18.94 1.31 20.67
N TYR A 161 18.05 1.35 19.67
CA TYR A 161 16.80 2.10 19.72
C TYR A 161 15.64 1.14 19.41
N ASP A 162 14.55 1.29 20.17
CA ASP A 162 13.41 0.38 20.06
C ASP A 162 12.30 0.93 19.17
N TYR A 163 12.23 2.26 18.99
CA TYR A 163 11.13 2.86 18.24
C TYR A 163 11.52 4.16 17.55
N LEU A 164 11.65 4.11 16.23
CA LEU A 164 11.62 5.29 15.36
C LEU A 164 10.49 5.14 14.34
N ARG A 165 9.70 6.22 14.21
CA ARG A 165 8.57 6.29 13.30
C ARG A 165 8.77 7.42 12.31
N PHE A 166 8.65 7.09 11.03
CA PHE A 166 8.68 8.07 9.94
C PHE A 166 7.33 8.08 9.24
N GLU A 167 6.68 9.23 9.22
CA GLU A 167 5.36 9.43 8.60
C GLU A 167 5.48 10.26 7.32
N GLY A 168 4.58 9.99 6.35
CA GLY A 168 4.47 10.70 5.08
C GLY A 168 3.04 11.05 4.67
#